data_AF-U7NTN0-F1
#
_entry.id   AF-U7NTN0-F1
#
_cell.length_a   1.000
_cell.length_b   1.000
_cell.length_c   1.000
_cell.angle_alpha   90.00
_cell.angle_beta   90.00
_cell.angle_gamma   90.00
#
_symmetry.space_group_name_H-M   'P 1'
#
loop_
_entity.id
_entity.type
_entity.pdbx_description
1 polymer ?
#
loop_
_entity_poly.entity_id
_entity_poly.type
_entity_poly.pdbx_seq_one_letter_code
_entity_poly.pdbx_strand_id
1 'polypeptide(L)'
;MSHEINRFGLVKTDEEYERAGSHSSITIFLSHAKAGDTGRVYSEKIKKFIDNTNMNRFFDANEIAPGYMFEEEIKDNVNRSTLVAIESDLYSSRYWCQREILIAKELDRPVIVVNCLEDFEDRIFPAASNVPCVHITPSPEISDKDVLRILSSAIIESVRFGYSSKSLEAYKDAGWLDADCALSARPPELRQVLKLQKRGVSKICYPEPPIYSEEGDWHQYLGVTAYTPLWTEDEEDCLAGQAIGLSISEFKNEGYAYEHIPEEALVRLSQDLARHLMARSAILHYGGDLRPGGFTEFILDEARILNSRVGSSRVRLVNHLAWPLHIEGPKVVSWRASYHDVMQTVEHDIPPPINETLDDKVFIPPTSARNLYVWARCLTKMRRESIGSSTVRVCVGGRRSGYKGQMPGVLEEIMFSIEMKKPIFLLGGFGGIASDVCSVIRGESIPDSLTENWQIAHNDGYIDVQAISKNDGVDTNFSAIVGQLERLSVSELAGPCGLDESEYLRLMMSPFIDECVRLIILGLRRIQDAS
;
A
#
# COMPACT_ATOMS: atom_id res chain seq x y z
N MET A 1 21.17 8.09 0.16
CA MET A 1 19.77 8.53 0.08
C MET A 1 19.01 8.32 1.39
N SER A 2 18.89 7.09 1.92
CA SER A 2 18.17 6.82 3.18
C SER A 2 18.66 7.63 4.38
N HIS A 3 19.98 7.87 4.44
CA HIS A 3 20.57 8.76 5.43
C HIS A 3 20.04 10.20 5.35
N GLU A 4 19.88 10.73 4.14
CA GLU A 4 19.34 12.08 3.92
C GLU A 4 17.83 12.12 4.16
N ILE A 5 17.10 11.05 3.84
CA ILE A 5 15.67 10.91 4.20
C ILE A 5 15.51 11.01 5.72
N ASN A 6 16.32 10.27 6.49
CA ASN A 6 16.30 10.38 7.95
C ASN A 6 16.65 11.80 8.41
N ARG A 7 17.73 12.36 7.89
CA ARG A 7 18.25 13.68 8.27
C ARG A 7 17.27 14.83 8.02
N PHE A 8 16.56 14.81 6.90
CA PHE A 8 15.68 15.89 6.49
C PHE A 8 14.21 15.64 6.81
N GLY A 9 13.75 14.38 6.74
CA GLY A 9 12.34 14.03 6.91
C GLY A 9 11.97 13.55 8.32
N LEU A 10 12.87 12.85 9.03
CA LEU A 10 12.50 12.12 10.25
C LEU A 10 13.07 12.70 11.55
N VAL A 11 14.19 13.41 11.51
CA VAL A 11 14.84 13.90 12.74
C VAL A 11 14.37 15.29 13.17
N LYS A 12 13.90 16.17 12.27
CA LYS A 12 13.81 17.62 12.56
C LYS A 12 12.44 18.15 13.04
N THR A 13 12.49 19.08 13.99
CA THR A 13 11.63 20.27 14.12
C THR A 13 12.33 21.50 13.47
N ASP A 14 11.59 22.54 13.07
CA ASP A 14 12.12 23.70 12.33
C ASP A 14 13.32 24.40 13.00
N GLU A 15 13.40 24.42 14.34
CA GLU A 15 14.53 25.02 15.10
C GLU A 15 15.86 24.25 14.98
N GLU A 16 15.84 22.96 14.62
CA GLU A 16 17.05 22.13 14.46
C GLU A 16 17.62 22.20 13.04
N TYR A 17 16.90 22.87 12.12
CA TYR A 17 17.29 23.03 10.73
C TYR A 17 18.57 23.86 10.59
N GLU A 18 18.75 24.90 11.42
CA GLU A 18 19.89 25.82 11.37
C GLU A 18 21.18 25.27 12.01
N ARG A 19 21.11 24.18 12.81
CA ARG A 19 22.28 23.52 13.45
C ARG A 19 22.78 22.29 12.69
N ALA A 20 22.49 22.19 11.39
CA ALA A 20 22.72 20.97 10.61
C ALA A 20 24.21 20.63 10.44
N GLY A 21 24.64 19.53 11.08
CA GLY A 21 25.97 18.93 10.96
C GLY A 21 25.91 17.41 11.16
N SER A 22 26.96 16.79 11.69
CA SER A 22 26.98 15.35 12.02
C SER A 22 25.94 14.94 13.09
N HIS A 23 25.27 15.89 13.74
CA HIS A 23 24.30 15.64 14.82
C HIS A 23 22.97 15.02 14.37
N SER A 24 22.66 15.10 13.08
CA SER A 24 21.41 14.59 12.49
C SER A 24 21.60 13.28 11.70
N SER A 25 22.78 12.65 11.80
CA SER A 25 23.07 11.37 11.11
C SER A 25 22.47 10.19 11.84
N ILE A 26 22.13 9.14 11.09
CA ILE A 26 21.80 7.84 11.70
C ILE A 26 23.00 7.40 12.53
N THR A 27 22.74 7.02 13.78
CA THR A 27 23.76 6.51 14.71
C THR A 27 23.45 5.06 15.01
N ILE A 28 24.46 4.19 14.96
CA ILE A 28 24.31 2.75 15.22
C ILE A 28 24.90 2.41 16.59
N PHE A 29 24.21 1.61 17.40
CA PHE A 29 24.77 1.04 18.62
C PHE A 29 24.99 -0.46 18.41
N LEU A 30 26.24 -0.89 18.44
CA LEU A 30 26.62 -2.30 18.29
C LEU A 30 26.61 -2.95 19.68
N SER A 31 25.59 -3.79 19.90
CA SER A 31 25.46 -4.59 21.12
C SER A 31 25.95 -6.01 20.83
N HIS A 32 26.93 -6.48 21.59
CA HIS A 32 27.46 -7.84 21.45
C HIS A 32 28.02 -8.39 22.76
N ALA A 33 28.15 -9.71 22.86
CA ALA A 33 28.83 -10.32 23.99
C ALA A 33 30.35 -10.04 23.92
N LYS A 34 30.97 -9.68 25.05
CA LYS A 34 32.43 -9.58 25.20
C LYS A 34 33.13 -10.94 25.10
N ALA A 35 32.44 -11.99 25.51
CA ALA A 35 32.93 -13.36 25.53
C ALA A 35 32.39 -14.13 24.31
N GLY A 36 33.19 -15.05 23.79
CA GLY A 36 32.99 -15.64 22.46
C GLY A 36 33.64 -14.77 21.38
N ASP A 37 34.14 -15.40 20.33
CA ASP A 37 34.86 -14.68 19.28
C ASP A 37 33.91 -14.04 18.25
N THR A 38 32.84 -14.72 17.87
CA THR A 38 31.97 -14.30 16.74
C THR A 38 31.36 -12.92 16.92
N GLY A 39 30.67 -12.66 18.05
CA GLY A 39 30.01 -11.37 18.28
C GLY A 39 31.00 -10.18 18.28
N ARG A 40 32.17 -10.36 18.91
CA ARG A 40 33.24 -9.36 18.96
C ARG A 40 33.87 -9.15 17.58
N VAL A 41 34.24 -10.22 16.89
CA VAL A 41 34.86 -10.15 15.55
C VAL A 41 33.92 -9.45 14.56
N TYR A 42 32.62 -9.74 14.64
CA TYR A 42 31.63 -9.13 13.76
C TYR A 42 31.45 -7.66 14.08
N SER A 43 31.34 -7.29 15.36
CA SER A 43 31.30 -5.88 15.80
C SER A 43 32.51 -5.09 15.27
N GLU A 44 33.72 -5.63 15.46
CA GLU A 44 34.97 -4.99 15.00
C GLU A 44 35.02 -4.80 13.48
N LYS A 45 34.56 -5.79 12.72
CA LYS A 45 34.52 -5.71 11.26
C LYS A 45 33.47 -4.69 10.78
N ILE A 46 32.28 -4.68 11.39
CA ILE A 46 31.23 -3.68 11.10
C ILE A 46 31.74 -2.29 11.40
N LYS A 47 32.35 -2.08 12.57
CA LYS A 47 33.00 -0.84 12.97
C LYS A 47 34.03 -0.36 11.95
N LYS A 48 35.00 -1.21 11.60
CA LYS A 48 36.02 -0.89 10.58
C LYS A 48 35.40 -0.56 9.23
N PHE A 49 34.29 -1.20 8.88
CA PHE A 49 33.58 -0.89 7.65
C PHE A 49 32.97 0.52 7.72
N ILE A 50 32.24 0.82 8.81
CA ILE A 50 31.61 2.13 9.06
C ILE A 50 32.65 3.26 9.08
N ASP A 51 33.80 3.07 9.74
CA ASP A 51 34.91 4.04 9.82
C ASP A 51 35.46 4.44 8.45
N ASN A 52 35.30 3.58 7.43
CA ASN A 52 35.68 3.86 6.04
C ASN A 52 34.54 4.44 5.19
N THR A 53 33.41 4.78 5.81
CA THR A 53 32.26 5.41 5.14
C THR A 53 32.03 6.84 5.65
N ASN A 54 31.00 7.52 5.14
CA ASN A 54 30.55 8.81 5.65
C ASN A 54 29.65 8.69 6.91
N MET A 55 29.33 7.47 7.37
CA MET A 55 28.52 7.23 8.57
C MET A 55 29.41 7.31 9.82
N ASN A 56 29.79 8.50 10.25
CA ASN A 56 30.84 8.64 11.26
C ASN A 56 30.35 8.50 12.72
N ARG A 57 29.19 7.90 12.96
CA ARG A 57 28.59 7.82 14.30
C ARG A 57 28.09 6.41 14.61
N PHE A 58 28.85 5.71 15.44
CA PHE A 58 28.37 4.52 16.12
C PHE A 58 28.94 4.46 17.53
N PHE A 59 28.32 3.65 18.37
CA PHE A 59 28.78 3.33 19.71
C PHE A 59 28.98 1.83 19.81
N ASP A 60 30.14 1.40 20.29
CA ASP A 60 30.37 0.03 20.72
C ASP A 60 30.19 -0.04 22.24
N ALA A 61 29.46 -1.03 22.74
CA ALA A 61 29.21 -1.24 24.17
C ALA A 61 30.50 -1.32 25.02
N ASN A 62 31.66 -1.57 24.39
CA ASN A 62 32.96 -1.68 25.05
C ASN A 62 33.75 -0.37 25.09
N GLU A 63 33.31 0.70 24.43
CA GLU A 63 33.98 2.01 24.43
C GLU A 63 33.55 2.94 25.57
N ILE A 64 32.65 2.47 26.44
CA ILE A 64 32.15 3.21 27.61
C ILE A 64 33.30 3.48 28.60
N ALA A 65 33.51 4.76 28.94
CA ALA A 65 34.66 5.20 29.72
C ALA A 65 34.60 4.70 31.18
N PRO A 66 35.71 4.18 31.75
CA PRO A 66 35.74 3.79 33.17
C PRO A 66 35.50 4.99 34.10
N GLY A 67 34.47 4.93 34.95
CA GLY A 67 34.20 5.93 35.99
C GLY A 67 32.86 6.68 35.89
N TYR A 68 32.08 6.46 34.83
CA TYR A 68 30.71 6.98 34.69
C TYR A 68 29.66 6.00 35.25
N MET A 69 28.45 6.49 35.55
CA MET A 69 27.31 5.62 35.82
C MET A 69 26.93 4.87 34.55
N PHE A 70 27.51 3.68 34.37
CA PHE A 70 27.43 2.85 33.15
C PHE A 70 26.01 2.72 32.57
N GLU A 71 24.99 2.69 33.42
CA GLU A 71 23.59 2.62 32.98
C GLU A 71 23.06 3.92 32.34
N GLU A 72 23.48 5.09 32.82
CA GLU A 72 23.06 6.38 32.25
C GLU A 72 23.69 6.59 30.88
N GLU A 73 24.96 6.23 30.72
CA GLU A 73 25.67 6.32 29.44
C GLU A 73 25.07 5.38 28.38
N ILE A 74 24.70 4.14 28.76
CA ILE A 74 23.96 3.25 27.87
C ILE A 74 22.63 3.86 27.45
N LYS A 75 21.86 4.40 28.39
CA LYS A 75 20.56 5.03 28.08
C LYS A 75 20.73 6.18 27.09
N ASP A 76 21.68 7.07 27.31
CA ASP A 76 21.92 8.22 26.46
C ASP A 76 22.34 7.82 25.03
N ASN A 77 23.21 6.81 24.91
CA ASN A 77 23.67 6.32 23.62
C ASN A 77 22.57 5.54 22.87
N VAL A 78 21.83 4.68 23.56
CA VAL A 78 20.70 3.94 22.99
C VAL A 78 19.59 4.89 22.53
N ASN A 79 19.27 5.91 23.33
CA ASN A 79 18.23 6.89 23.01
C ASN A 79 18.46 7.61 21.66
N ARG A 80 19.72 7.71 21.22
CA ARG A 80 20.12 8.44 20.01
C ARG A 80 20.46 7.53 18.84
N SER A 81 20.28 6.22 18.98
CA SER A 81 20.78 5.24 18.02
C SER A 81 19.74 4.21 17.62
N THR A 82 20.11 3.45 16.60
CA THR A 82 19.51 2.18 16.21
C THR A 82 20.35 1.07 16.80
N LEU A 83 19.73 0.21 17.60
CA LEU A 83 20.41 -0.91 18.25
C LEU A 83 20.60 -2.06 17.25
N VAL A 84 21.83 -2.55 17.11
CA VAL A 84 22.17 -3.76 16.37
C VAL A 84 22.63 -4.80 17.39
N ALA A 85 21.76 -5.76 17.69
CA ALA A 85 22.05 -6.85 18.62
C ALA A 85 22.70 -8.02 17.87
N ILE A 86 24.00 -8.24 18.09
CA ILE A 86 24.77 -9.34 17.48
C ILE A 86 24.64 -10.58 18.37
N GLU A 87 23.66 -11.42 18.05
CA GLU A 87 23.23 -12.57 18.83
C GLU A 87 24.10 -13.80 18.52
N SER A 88 25.21 -13.91 19.25
CA SER A 88 26.02 -15.12 19.37
C SER A 88 25.58 -15.96 20.59
N ASP A 89 26.12 -17.18 20.73
CA ASP A 89 25.75 -18.17 21.76
C ASP A 89 25.69 -17.63 23.20
N LEU A 90 26.60 -16.69 23.52
CA LEU A 90 26.67 -16.10 24.85
C LEU A 90 25.81 -14.84 25.01
N TYR A 91 25.30 -14.25 23.92
CA TYR A 91 24.65 -12.94 23.92
C TYR A 91 23.46 -12.86 24.89
N SER A 92 22.50 -13.77 24.74
CA SER A 92 21.27 -13.81 25.53
C SER A 92 21.51 -14.08 27.02
N SER A 93 22.70 -14.60 27.41
CA SER A 93 23.09 -14.82 28.81
C SER A 93 23.76 -13.60 29.48
N ARG A 94 24.17 -12.58 28.71
CA ARG A 94 24.90 -11.42 29.25
C ARG A 94 23.95 -10.33 29.72
N TYR A 95 24.07 -9.98 31.00
CA TYR A 95 23.25 -8.96 31.64
C TYR A 95 23.22 -7.63 30.88
N TRP A 96 24.38 -7.11 30.45
CA TRP A 96 24.43 -5.82 29.75
C TRP A 96 23.79 -5.87 28.36
N CYS A 97 24.00 -6.94 27.59
CA CYS A 97 23.32 -7.14 26.31
C CYS A 97 21.79 -7.19 26.48
N GLN A 98 21.30 -7.91 27.51
CA GLN A 98 19.88 -7.89 27.86
C GLN A 98 19.38 -6.49 28.22
N ARG A 99 20.15 -5.73 29.01
CA ARG A 99 19.78 -4.36 29.42
C ARG A 99 19.70 -3.43 28.23
N GLU A 100 20.62 -3.51 27.27
CA GLU A 100 20.64 -2.67 26.07
C GLU A 100 19.36 -2.83 25.23
N ILE A 101 18.96 -4.08 24.94
CA ILE A 101 17.69 -4.36 24.24
C ILE A 101 16.48 -3.84 25.05
N LEU A 102 16.45 -4.09 26.35
CA LEU A 102 15.34 -3.64 27.21
C LEU A 102 15.23 -2.12 27.25
N ILE A 103 16.36 -1.41 27.32
CA ILE A 103 16.44 0.05 27.30
C ILE A 103 15.99 0.56 25.93
N ALA A 104 16.45 -0.04 24.83
CA ALA A 104 16.03 0.36 23.48
C ALA A 104 14.52 0.23 23.30
N LYS A 105 13.93 -0.87 23.77
CA LYS A 105 12.47 -1.05 23.73
C LYS A 105 11.71 -0.12 24.67
N GLU A 106 12.26 0.19 25.84
CA GLU A 106 11.67 1.15 26.78
C GLU A 106 11.68 2.58 26.26
N LEU A 107 12.73 2.96 25.54
CA LEU A 107 12.89 4.28 24.92
C LEU A 107 12.28 4.36 23.51
N ASP A 108 11.54 3.33 23.11
CA ASP A 108 10.94 3.17 21.78
C ASP A 108 11.93 3.49 20.64
N ARG A 109 13.06 2.78 20.66
CA ARG A 109 14.13 2.90 19.67
C ARG A 109 14.08 1.76 18.65
N PRO A 110 14.51 1.99 17.40
CA PRO A 110 14.67 0.94 16.41
C PRO A 110 15.72 -0.07 16.85
N VAL A 111 15.42 -1.35 16.64
CA VAL A 111 16.28 -2.48 17.00
C VAL A 111 16.30 -3.44 15.82
N ILE A 112 17.47 -3.97 15.47
CA ILE A 112 17.61 -5.15 14.63
C ILE A 112 18.42 -6.22 15.36
N VAL A 113 18.12 -7.48 15.06
CA VAL A 113 18.87 -8.64 15.53
C VAL A 113 19.71 -9.18 14.38
N VAL A 114 20.97 -9.49 14.66
CA VAL A 114 21.87 -10.23 13.78
C VAL A 114 22.05 -11.60 14.41
N ASN A 115 21.31 -12.59 13.91
CA ASN A 115 21.42 -13.96 14.40
C ASN A 115 22.65 -14.61 13.77
N CYS A 116 23.65 -14.83 14.61
CA CYS A 116 24.89 -15.56 14.31
C CYS A 116 25.17 -16.62 15.39
N LEU A 117 24.13 -17.32 15.83
CA LEU A 117 24.26 -18.48 16.73
C LEU A 117 25.07 -19.59 16.04
N GLU A 118 26.12 -20.04 16.72
CA GLU A 118 27.02 -21.13 16.31
C GLU A 118 26.43 -22.48 16.65
N ASP A 119 26.23 -22.74 17.94
CA ASP A 119 25.83 -24.06 18.42
C ASP A 119 24.56 -23.97 19.27
N PHE A 120 24.51 -23.03 20.22
CA PHE A 120 23.51 -23.06 21.27
C PHE A 120 23.36 -21.72 21.99
N GLU A 121 22.12 -21.40 22.37
CA GLU A 121 21.84 -20.41 23.41
C GLU A 121 21.09 -21.04 24.58
N ASP A 122 21.51 -20.73 25.81
CA ASP A 122 20.92 -21.28 27.03
C ASP A 122 19.44 -20.92 27.16
N ARG A 123 19.08 -19.72 26.72
CA ARG A 123 17.73 -19.22 26.76
C ARG A 123 17.54 -18.12 25.72
N ILE A 124 16.63 -18.37 24.78
CA ILE A 124 16.15 -17.35 23.84
C ILE A 124 15.59 -16.16 24.61
N PHE A 125 16.14 -14.97 24.39
CA PHE A 125 15.76 -13.78 25.13
C PHE A 125 14.48 -13.17 24.56
N PRO A 126 13.31 -13.22 25.26
CA PRO A 126 12.04 -12.83 24.65
C PRO A 126 11.97 -11.36 24.24
N ALA A 127 12.74 -10.48 24.88
CA ALA A 127 12.77 -9.08 24.49
C ALA A 127 13.51 -8.83 23.17
N ALA A 128 14.13 -9.85 22.55
CA ALA A 128 14.70 -9.76 21.21
C ALA A 128 13.68 -10.12 20.10
N SER A 129 12.41 -10.42 20.42
CA SER A 129 11.36 -10.68 19.43
C SER A 129 10.76 -9.39 18.83
N ASN A 130 9.89 -9.54 17.83
CA ASN A 130 9.15 -8.46 17.16
C ASN A 130 10.05 -7.34 16.61
N VAL A 131 11.20 -7.73 16.08
CA VAL A 131 12.19 -6.86 15.44
C VAL A 131 12.75 -7.55 14.20
N PRO A 132 13.22 -6.82 13.18
CA PRO A 132 13.87 -7.41 12.03
C PRO A 132 15.08 -8.26 12.43
N CYS A 133 15.19 -9.45 11.85
CA CYS A 133 16.30 -10.38 12.09
C CYS A 133 17.08 -10.66 10.80
N VAL A 134 18.39 -10.43 10.84
CA VAL A 134 19.33 -10.75 9.76
C VAL A 134 20.11 -11.99 10.15
N HIS A 135 19.83 -13.12 9.51
CA HIS A 135 20.62 -14.33 9.71
C HIS A 135 21.94 -14.26 8.94
N ILE A 136 23.04 -14.50 9.67
CA ILE A 136 24.40 -14.65 9.16
C ILE A 136 24.91 -16.03 9.59
N THR A 137 25.38 -16.82 8.62
CA THR A 137 26.06 -18.07 8.93
C THR A 137 27.35 -17.77 9.70
N PRO A 138 27.56 -18.36 10.90
CA PRO A 138 28.76 -18.11 11.69
C PRO A 138 30.03 -18.55 10.96
N SER A 139 31.04 -17.68 10.97
CA SER A 139 32.36 -17.94 10.40
C SER A 139 33.42 -17.13 11.15
N PRO A 140 34.70 -17.55 11.12
CA PRO A 140 35.78 -16.82 11.77
C PRO A 140 35.95 -15.37 11.26
N GLU A 141 35.49 -15.10 10.04
CA GLU A 141 35.46 -13.76 9.45
C GLU A 141 34.11 -13.52 8.77
N ILE A 142 33.54 -12.33 8.96
CA ILE A 142 32.32 -11.89 8.28
C ILE A 142 32.65 -11.21 6.95
N SER A 143 31.90 -11.53 5.91
CA SER A 143 32.07 -10.96 4.57
C SER A 143 31.59 -9.49 4.51
N ASP A 144 32.18 -8.68 3.63
CA ASP A 144 31.70 -7.30 3.40
C ASP A 144 30.24 -7.27 2.90
N LYS A 145 29.81 -8.31 2.17
CA LYS A 145 28.42 -8.46 1.73
C LYS A 145 27.47 -8.60 2.93
N ASP A 146 27.84 -9.37 3.94
CA ASP A 146 27.03 -9.56 5.14
C ASP A 146 27.02 -8.32 6.03
N VAL A 147 28.16 -7.62 6.14
CA VAL A 147 28.21 -6.30 6.79
C VAL A 147 27.25 -5.32 6.10
N LEU A 148 27.27 -5.26 4.76
CA LEU A 148 26.35 -4.41 4.00
C LEU A 148 24.88 -4.79 4.21
N ARG A 149 24.56 -6.09 4.34
CA ARG A 149 23.20 -6.55 4.67
C ARG A 149 22.77 -6.06 6.05
N ILE A 150 23.60 -6.22 7.07
CA ILE A 150 23.33 -5.75 8.44
C ILE A 150 23.10 -4.24 8.46
N LEU A 151 24.02 -3.47 7.85
CA LEU A 151 23.93 -2.02 7.82
C LEU A 151 22.71 -1.53 7.02
N SER A 152 22.40 -2.16 5.90
CA SER A 152 21.21 -1.84 5.11
C SER A 152 19.94 -2.10 5.91
N SER A 153 19.84 -3.24 6.59
CA SER A 153 18.72 -3.56 7.48
C SER A 153 18.58 -2.57 8.63
N ALA A 154 19.69 -2.16 9.27
CA ALA A 154 19.68 -1.18 10.35
C ALA A 154 19.19 0.20 9.86
N ILE A 155 19.68 0.65 8.70
CA ILE A 155 19.29 1.93 8.11
C ILE A 155 17.82 1.91 7.69
N ILE A 156 17.38 0.83 7.02
CA ILE A 156 15.98 0.67 6.61
C ILE A 156 15.06 0.67 7.84
N GLU A 157 15.42 -0.07 8.89
CA GLU A 157 14.64 -0.12 10.13
C GLU A 157 14.59 1.25 10.82
N SER A 158 15.71 1.99 10.83
CA SER A 158 15.74 3.36 11.37
C SER A 158 14.74 4.27 10.65
N VAL A 159 14.74 4.22 9.32
CA VAL A 159 13.84 5.04 8.49
C VAL A 159 12.40 4.59 8.64
N ARG A 160 12.12 3.28 8.58
CA ARG A 160 10.77 2.72 8.74
C ARG A 160 10.19 3.07 10.11
N PHE A 161 10.98 2.93 11.18
CA PHE A 161 10.57 3.24 12.55
C PHE A 161 10.22 4.72 12.69
N GLY A 162 11.13 5.62 12.30
CA GLY A 162 10.89 7.06 12.39
C GLY A 162 9.73 7.53 11.51
N TYR A 163 9.60 6.97 10.31
CA TYR A 163 8.47 7.24 9.42
C TYR A 163 7.15 6.81 10.07
N SER A 164 7.11 5.61 10.62
CA SER A 164 5.92 5.09 11.31
C SER A 164 5.48 5.97 12.47
N SER A 165 6.40 6.37 13.34
CA SER A 165 6.09 7.26 14.47
C SER A 165 5.50 8.60 13.97
N LYS A 166 6.15 9.24 13.01
CA LYS A 166 5.69 10.53 12.46
C LYS A 166 4.35 10.42 11.73
N SER A 167 4.12 9.36 10.97
CA SER A 167 2.84 9.12 10.30
C SER A 167 1.72 8.95 11.33
N LEU A 168 1.94 8.15 12.38
CA LEU A 168 0.96 7.97 13.44
C LEU A 168 0.67 9.28 14.21
N GLU A 169 1.68 10.09 14.48
CA GLU A 169 1.51 11.43 15.06
C GLU A 169 0.67 12.32 14.15
N ALA A 170 1.01 12.38 12.85
CA ALA A 170 0.25 13.16 11.86
C ALA A 170 -1.21 12.68 11.75
N TYR A 171 -1.46 11.37 11.79
CA TYR A 171 -2.82 10.82 11.80
C TYR A 171 -3.57 11.22 13.07
N LYS A 172 -2.91 11.18 14.23
CA LYS A 172 -3.50 11.61 15.50
C LYS A 172 -3.85 13.11 15.47
N ASP A 173 -2.94 13.95 14.98
CA ASP A 173 -3.15 15.40 14.85
C ASP A 173 -4.26 15.74 13.85
N ALA A 174 -4.39 14.94 12.78
CA ALA A 174 -5.48 15.04 11.82
C ALA A 174 -6.84 14.51 12.35
N GLY A 175 -6.89 14.04 13.60
CA GLY A 175 -8.11 13.48 14.21
C GLY A 175 -8.51 12.11 13.63
N TRP A 176 -7.56 11.36 13.09
CA TRP A 176 -7.82 10.02 12.57
C TRP A 176 -7.88 8.97 13.67
N LEU A 177 -7.14 9.20 14.74
CA LEU A 177 -6.95 8.28 15.86
C LEU A 177 -7.55 8.88 17.13
N ASP A 178 -7.89 8.01 18.09
CA ASP A 178 -8.36 8.44 19.40
C ASP A 178 -7.32 9.30 20.13
N ALA A 179 -7.77 10.42 20.72
CA ALA A 179 -6.88 11.35 21.40
C ALA A 179 -6.12 10.72 22.59
N ASP A 180 -6.71 9.72 23.23
CA ASP A 180 -6.17 9.01 24.39
C ASP A 180 -5.35 7.76 24.03
N CYS A 181 -5.22 7.40 22.75
CA CYS A 181 -4.39 6.26 22.35
C CYS A 181 -2.89 6.52 22.55
N ALA A 182 -2.16 5.48 22.94
CA ALA A 182 -0.70 5.46 22.80
C ALA A 182 -0.30 5.10 21.38
N LEU A 183 0.80 5.67 20.90
CA LEU A 183 1.39 5.32 19.62
C LEU A 183 2.56 4.36 19.85
N SER A 184 2.71 3.38 18.97
CA SER A 184 3.84 2.45 18.96
C SER A 184 4.29 2.25 17.52
N ALA A 185 5.60 2.34 17.24
CA ALA A 185 6.12 2.15 15.87
C ALA A 185 6.18 0.68 15.41
N ARG A 186 5.65 -0.24 16.21
CA ARG A 186 5.59 -1.69 15.99
C ARG A 186 4.38 -2.28 16.72
N PRO A 187 3.95 -3.51 16.40
CA PRO A 187 2.94 -4.21 17.18
C PRO A 187 3.28 -4.17 18.68
N PRO A 188 2.28 -3.96 19.56
CA PRO A 188 2.52 -3.77 20.98
C PRO A 188 3.15 -5.01 21.60
N GLU A 189 4.01 -4.78 22.59
CA GLU A 189 4.66 -5.87 23.33
C GLU A 189 4.20 -5.91 24.78
N LEU A 190 4.16 -7.11 25.38
CA LEU A 190 3.65 -7.33 26.73
C LEU A 190 4.21 -6.34 27.77
N ARG A 191 5.53 -6.10 27.79
CA ARG A 191 6.16 -5.17 28.75
C ARG A 191 5.76 -3.71 28.52
N GLN A 192 5.59 -3.32 27.27
CA GLN A 192 5.14 -1.97 26.90
C GLN A 192 3.69 -1.78 27.34
N VAL A 193 2.83 -2.75 27.05
CA VAL A 193 1.41 -2.75 27.45
C VAL A 193 1.25 -2.64 28.96
N LEU A 194 1.97 -3.45 29.74
CA LEU A 194 1.90 -3.40 31.21
C LEU A 194 2.31 -2.03 31.78
N LYS A 195 3.24 -1.31 31.13
CA LYS A 195 3.62 0.06 31.53
C LYS A 195 2.53 1.07 31.17
N LEU A 196 1.93 0.95 29.98
CA LEU A 196 0.86 1.82 29.50
C LEU A 196 -0.41 1.69 30.35
N GLN A 197 -0.77 0.46 30.73
CA GLN A 197 -1.91 0.21 31.63
C GLN A 197 -1.74 0.88 33.01
N LYS A 198 -0.53 0.86 33.58
CA LYS A 198 -0.25 1.58 34.84
C LYS A 198 -0.46 3.09 34.74
N ARG A 199 -0.41 3.63 33.51
CA ARG A 199 -0.69 5.04 33.19
C ARG A 199 -2.15 5.28 32.79
N GLY A 200 -3.01 4.25 32.86
CA GLY A 200 -4.42 4.34 32.48
C GLY A 200 -4.68 4.30 30.98
N VAL A 201 -3.70 3.90 30.16
CA VAL A 201 -3.87 3.82 28.70
C VAL A 201 -4.31 2.40 28.31
N SER A 202 -5.44 2.30 27.63
CA SER A 202 -6.03 1.03 27.17
C SER A 202 -6.10 0.90 25.64
N LYS A 203 -5.70 1.93 24.89
CA LYS A 203 -5.74 1.96 23.43
C LYS A 203 -4.35 2.17 22.87
N ILE A 204 -3.95 1.35 21.90
CA ILE A 204 -2.62 1.43 21.27
C ILE A 204 -2.78 1.36 19.76
N CYS A 205 -2.32 2.41 19.08
CA CYS A 205 -2.24 2.44 17.63
C CYS A 205 -0.83 2.12 17.16
N TYR A 206 -0.70 1.21 16.20
CA TYR A 206 0.56 0.84 15.55
C TYR A 206 0.41 0.76 14.03
N PRO A 207 1.49 0.74 13.24
CA PRO A 207 1.40 0.79 11.77
C PRO A 207 0.75 -0.46 11.18
N GLU A 208 0.18 -0.31 9.98
CA GLU A 208 -0.28 -1.43 9.16
C GLU A 208 0.85 -2.43 8.84
N PRO A 209 0.53 -3.71 8.60
CA PRO A 209 -0.79 -4.35 8.77
C PRO A 209 -1.06 -4.79 10.21
N PRO A 210 -2.31 -5.07 10.61
CA PRO A 210 -2.61 -5.67 11.91
C PRO A 210 -1.98 -7.07 12.03
N ILE A 211 -1.59 -7.45 13.26
CA ILE A 211 -1.13 -8.81 13.56
C ILE A 211 -2.31 -9.78 13.52
N TYR A 212 -2.01 -11.08 13.40
CA TYR A 212 -3.06 -12.11 13.42
C TYR A 212 -3.78 -12.12 14.77
N SER A 213 -5.07 -12.46 14.77
CA SER A 213 -5.88 -12.48 15.99
C SER A 213 -5.33 -13.48 17.00
N GLU A 214 -4.76 -14.61 16.57
CA GLU A 214 -4.10 -15.57 17.46
C GLU A 214 -2.78 -15.06 18.05
N GLU A 215 -2.08 -14.16 17.34
CA GLU A 215 -0.87 -13.50 17.87
C GLU A 215 -1.23 -12.40 18.88
N GLY A 216 -2.37 -11.73 18.67
CA GLY A 216 -2.86 -10.62 19.47
C GLY A 216 -3.89 -10.96 20.55
N ASP A 217 -4.26 -12.23 20.74
CA ASP A 217 -5.35 -12.65 21.64
C ASP A 217 -5.16 -12.14 23.09
N TRP A 218 -3.90 -12.00 23.51
CA TRP A 218 -3.51 -11.50 24.82
C TRP A 218 -3.85 -10.05 25.08
N HIS A 219 -4.12 -9.25 24.04
CA HIS A 219 -4.66 -7.89 24.18
C HIS A 219 -5.96 -7.91 25.00
N GLN A 220 -6.84 -8.88 24.73
CA GLN A 220 -8.11 -9.02 25.43
C GLN A 220 -7.92 -9.40 26.91
N TYR A 221 -6.99 -10.31 27.22
CA TYR A 221 -6.69 -10.69 28.62
C TYR A 221 -6.15 -9.52 29.45
N LEU A 222 -5.55 -8.53 28.78
CA LEU A 222 -5.10 -7.28 29.41
C LEU A 222 -6.13 -6.14 29.28
N GLY A 223 -7.26 -6.32 28.62
CA GLY A 223 -8.23 -5.24 28.42
C GLY A 223 -7.63 -4.04 27.67
N VAL A 224 -6.79 -4.33 26.67
CA VAL A 224 -6.19 -3.33 25.78
C VAL A 224 -6.72 -3.55 24.36
N THR A 225 -7.03 -2.47 23.67
CA THR A 225 -7.42 -2.46 22.26
C THR A 225 -6.22 -2.00 21.45
N ALA A 226 -5.63 -2.93 20.68
CA ALA A 226 -4.59 -2.63 19.72
C ALA A 226 -5.20 -2.57 18.32
N TYR A 227 -4.89 -1.53 17.56
CA TYR A 227 -5.47 -1.30 16.24
C TYR A 227 -4.48 -0.55 15.35
N THR A 228 -4.79 -0.44 14.05
CA THR A 228 -3.98 0.29 13.07
C THR A 228 -4.76 1.48 12.51
N PRO A 229 -4.12 2.45 11.84
CA PRO A 229 -4.81 3.65 11.35
C PRO A 229 -5.97 3.38 10.38
N LEU A 230 -5.94 2.26 9.66
CA LEU A 230 -6.94 1.90 8.65
C LEU A 230 -7.71 0.63 9.02
N TRP A 231 -7.54 0.08 10.22
CA TRP A 231 -8.26 -1.11 10.66
C TRP A 231 -8.44 -1.21 12.17
N THR A 232 -9.64 -1.59 12.58
CA THR A 232 -10.00 -2.01 13.93
C THR A 232 -11.03 -3.15 13.84
N GLU A 233 -11.03 -4.05 14.83
CA GLU A 233 -11.87 -5.26 14.79
C GLU A 233 -13.38 -4.96 14.79
N ASP A 234 -13.82 -3.83 15.35
CA ASP A 234 -15.23 -3.42 15.35
C ASP A 234 -15.76 -3.01 13.96
N GLU A 235 -14.87 -2.84 12.98
CA GLU A 235 -15.24 -2.59 11.59
C GLU A 235 -15.43 -3.88 10.78
N GLU A 236 -15.31 -5.06 11.40
CA GLU A 236 -15.67 -6.32 10.76
C GLU A 236 -17.12 -6.26 10.24
N ASP A 237 -17.33 -6.73 9.01
CA ASP A 237 -18.61 -6.74 8.31
C ASP A 237 -19.29 -5.37 8.07
N CYS A 238 -18.65 -4.23 8.37
CA CYS A 238 -19.30 -2.92 8.21
C CYS A 238 -19.60 -2.53 6.75
N LEU A 239 -19.12 -3.28 5.75
CA LEU A 239 -19.45 -3.13 4.33
C LEU A 239 -20.16 -4.36 3.75
N ALA A 240 -20.73 -5.22 4.61
CA ALA A 240 -21.47 -6.40 4.17
C ALA A 240 -22.61 -6.02 3.22
N GLY A 241 -22.67 -6.70 2.07
CA GLY A 241 -23.66 -6.45 1.02
C GLY A 241 -23.28 -5.33 0.03
N GLN A 242 -22.16 -4.63 0.24
CA GLN A 242 -21.64 -3.67 -0.74
C GLN A 242 -20.91 -4.37 -1.88
N ALA A 243 -21.25 -4.01 -3.11
CA ALA A 243 -20.60 -4.46 -4.34
C ALA A 243 -19.74 -3.32 -4.91
N ILE A 244 -18.46 -3.27 -4.55
CA ILE A 244 -17.59 -2.14 -4.89
C ILE A 244 -16.85 -2.43 -6.18
N GLY A 245 -17.15 -1.66 -7.22
CA GLY A 245 -16.46 -1.76 -8.49
C GLY A 245 -15.14 -1.01 -8.49
N LEU A 246 -14.03 -1.72 -8.74
CA LEU A 246 -12.71 -1.13 -8.89
C LEU A 246 -12.40 -0.91 -10.38
N SER A 247 -12.09 0.33 -10.72
CA SER A 247 -11.63 0.78 -12.03
C SER A 247 -10.19 1.25 -11.89
N ILE A 248 -9.26 0.32 -12.11
CA ILE A 248 -7.83 0.58 -12.05
C ILE A 248 -7.14 0.04 -13.30
N SER A 249 -6.25 0.85 -13.86
CA SER A 249 -5.41 0.44 -14.97
C SER A 249 -4.10 1.21 -14.90
N GLU A 250 -3.04 0.60 -15.39
CA GLU A 250 -1.75 1.26 -15.54
C GLU A 250 -1.85 2.41 -16.56
N PHE A 251 -0.86 3.28 -16.52
CA PHE A 251 -0.61 4.27 -17.55
C PHE A 251 0.90 4.42 -17.73
N LYS A 252 1.32 4.95 -18.87
CA LYS A 252 2.72 5.28 -19.07
C LYS A 252 3.01 6.58 -18.32
N ASN A 253 3.69 6.46 -17.21
CA ASN A 253 4.18 7.60 -16.44
C ASN A 253 5.37 8.23 -17.18
N GLU A 254 5.46 9.56 -17.22
CA GLU A 254 6.63 10.28 -17.76
C GLU A 254 7.86 10.19 -16.83
N GLY A 255 7.71 9.49 -15.70
CA GLY A 255 8.73 9.18 -14.71
C GLY A 255 8.50 9.95 -13.41
N TYR A 256 8.97 9.38 -12.31
CA TYR A 256 8.87 9.98 -10.96
C TYR A 256 9.41 11.42 -10.89
N ALA A 257 10.38 11.77 -11.74
CA ALA A 257 10.96 13.12 -11.77
C ALA A 257 9.95 14.22 -12.15
N TYR A 258 8.90 13.88 -12.92
CA TYR A 258 7.91 14.83 -13.41
C TYR A 258 6.59 14.72 -12.66
N GLU A 259 6.12 13.50 -12.43
CA GLU A 259 4.81 13.26 -11.81
C GLU A 259 4.88 12.98 -10.30
N HIS A 260 6.08 12.71 -9.77
CA HIS A 260 6.31 12.36 -8.36
C HIS A 260 5.50 11.15 -7.86
N ILE A 261 5.00 10.32 -8.78
CA ILE A 261 4.26 9.09 -8.50
C ILE A 261 5.17 7.89 -8.77
N PRO A 262 5.45 7.03 -7.77
CA PRO A 262 6.19 5.78 -7.99
C PRO A 262 5.44 4.85 -8.95
N GLU A 263 6.16 4.11 -9.79
CA GLU A 263 5.55 3.15 -10.74
C GLU A 263 4.66 2.10 -10.04
N GLU A 264 5.03 1.71 -8.83
CA GLU A 264 4.32 0.72 -8.02
C GLU A 264 3.14 1.31 -7.23
N ALA A 265 2.89 2.62 -7.27
CA ALA A 265 1.87 3.26 -6.43
C ALA A 265 0.47 2.70 -6.68
N LEU A 266 0.12 2.47 -7.95
CA LEU A 266 -1.15 1.85 -8.31
C LEU A 266 -1.25 0.39 -7.84
N VAL A 267 -0.14 -0.35 -7.86
CA VAL A 267 -0.10 -1.74 -7.37
C VAL A 267 -0.37 -1.76 -5.88
N ARG A 268 0.35 -0.95 -5.10
CA ARG A 268 0.15 -0.83 -3.65
C ARG A 268 -1.27 -0.38 -3.30
N LEU A 269 -1.77 0.64 -3.98
CA LEU A 269 -3.15 1.10 -3.80
C LEU A 269 -4.17 -0.02 -4.08
N SER A 270 -3.98 -0.81 -5.14
CA SER A 270 -4.88 -1.92 -5.47
C SER A 270 -4.91 -2.99 -4.38
N GLN A 271 -3.75 -3.29 -3.79
CA GLN A 271 -3.62 -4.26 -2.71
C GLN A 271 -4.27 -3.74 -1.43
N ASP A 272 -4.03 -2.48 -1.07
CA ASP A 272 -4.61 -1.88 0.15
C ASP A 272 -6.13 -1.70 0.02
N LEU A 273 -6.62 -1.25 -1.14
CA LEU A 273 -8.07 -1.22 -1.41
C LEU A 273 -8.67 -2.63 -1.32
N ALA A 274 -8.03 -3.63 -1.93
CA ALA A 274 -8.52 -5.00 -1.87
C ALA A 274 -8.58 -5.51 -0.42
N ARG A 275 -7.48 -5.38 0.32
CA ARG A 275 -7.35 -5.82 1.71
C ARG A 275 -8.40 -5.16 2.60
N HIS A 276 -8.48 -3.83 2.60
CA HIS A 276 -9.31 -3.10 3.54
C HIS A 276 -10.81 -3.16 3.21
N LEU A 277 -11.19 -3.22 1.93
CA LEU A 277 -12.60 -3.35 1.55
C LEU A 277 -13.11 -4.77 1.79
N MET A 278 -12.34 -5.79 1.43
CA MET A 278 -12.73 -7.20 1.64
C MET A 278 -12.72 -7.58 3.13
N ALA A 279 -11.81 -7.04 3.94
CA ALA A 279 -11.79 -7.27 5.39
C ALA A 279 -13.08 -6.78 6.08
N ARG A 280 -13.75 -5.79 5.49
CA ARG A 280 -15.07 -5.28 5.92
C ARG A 280 -16.25 -5.99 5.24
N SER A 281 -15.98 -7.12 4.58
CA SER A 281 -16.96 -7.95 3.87
C SER A 281 -17.65 -7.32 2.65
N ALA A 282 -17.01 -6.32 2.03
CA ALA A 282 -17.40 -5.91 0.68
C ALA A 282 -17.05 -7.00 -0.35
N ILE A 283 -17.85 -7.10 -1.42
CA ILE A 283 -17.54 -7.88 -2.61
C ILE A 283 -16.98 -6.91 -3.66
N LEU A 284 -15.80 -7.22 -4.21
CA LEU A 284 -15.20 -6.38 -5.25
C LEU A 284 -15.67 -6.82 -6.63
N HIS A 285 -15.96 -5.86 -7.49
CA HIS A 285 -16.25 -6.08 -8.91
C HIS A 285 -15.09 -5.52 -9.73
N TYR A 286 -14.50 -6.33 -10.61
CA TYR A 286 -13.33 -5.92 -11.39
C TYR A 286 -13.41 -6.38 -12.84
N GLY A 287 -13.06 -5.51 -13.78
CA GLY A 287 -13.13 -5.76 -15.23
C GLY A 287 -11.76 -5.95 -15.87
N GLY A 288 -10.95 -6.87 -15.33
CA GLY A 288 -9.56 -7.07 -15.75
C GLY A 288 -9.28 -8.39 -16.47
N ASP A 289 -8.22 -8.40 -17.28
CA ASP A 289 -7.72 -9.63 -17.90
C ASP A 289 -6.94 -10.50 -16.89
N LEU A 290 -6.85 -11.80 -17.16
CA LEU A 290 -6.18 -12.78 -16.29
C LEU A 290 -4.72 -12.97 -16.68
N ARG A 291 -3.96 -11.85 -16.76
CA ARG A 291 -2.53 -11.87 -17.10
C ARG A 291 -1.64 -11.92 -15.84
N PRO A 292 -0.51 -12.65 -15.86
CA PRO A 292 0.49 -12.58 -14.79
C PRO A 292 1.05 -11.17 -14.61
N GLY A 293 1.28 -10.77 -13.37
CA GLY A 293 1.75 -9.44 -12.98
C GLY A 293 0.72 -8.32 -13.18
N GLY A 294 -0.55 -8.66 -13.39
CA GLY A 294 -1.65 -7.70 -13.54
C GLY A 294 -2.37 -7.41 -12.22
N PHE A 295 -3.14 -6.32 -12.17
CA PHE A 295 -3.95 -5.95 -11.01
C PHE A 295 -4.93 -7.04 -10.56
N THR A 296 -5.46 -7.85 -11.48
CA THR A 296 -6.32 -8.98 -11.15
C THR A 296 -5.62 -9.96 -10.20
N GLU A 297 -4.33 -10.21 -10.42
CA GLU A 297 -3.52 -11.09 -9.57
C GLU A 297 -3.29 -10.50 -8.19
N PHE A 298 -2.89 -9.23 -8.13
CA PHE A 298 -2.66 -8.55 -6.85
C PHE A 298 -3.92 -8.51 -5.98
N ILE A 299 -5.09 -8.25 -6.57
CA ILE A 299 -6.38 -8.24 -5.84
C ILE A 299 -6.74 -9.66 -5.34
N LEU A 300 -6.50 -10.68 -6.16
CA LEU A 300 -6.85 -12.07 -5.83
C LEU A 300 -5.90 -12.70 -4.80
N ASP A 301 -4.62 -12.31 -4.80
CA ASP A 301 -3.67 -12.71 -3.77
C ASP A 301 -4.07 -12.16 -2.39
N GLU A 302 -4.49 -10.89 -2.31
CA GLU A 302 -5.03 -10.32 -1.07
C GLU A 302 -6.32 -11.03 -0.61
N ALA A 303 -7.20 -11.38 -1.56
CA ALA A 303 -8.42 -12.15 -1.25
C ALA A 303 -8.11 -13.52 -0.63
N ARG A 304 -7.10 -14.23 -1.16
CA ARG A 304 -6.65 -15.52 -0.60
C ARG A 304 -6.03 -15.38 0.77
N ILE A 305 -5.16 -14.39 0.96
CA ILE A 305 -4.53 -14.12 2.25
C ILE A 305 -5.61 -13.88 3.31
N LEU A 306 -6.64 -13.10 2.98
CA LEU A 306 -7.76 -12.84 3.87
C LEU A 306 -8.60 -14.10 4.15
N ASN A 307 -8.93 -14.88 3.13
CA ASN A 307 -9.71 -16.11 3.33
C ASN A 307 -8.96 -17.15 4.18
N SER A 308 -7.64 -17.26 4.00
CA SER A 308 -6.76 -18.07 4.84
C SER A 308 -6.77 -17.59 6.30
N ARG A 309 -6.69 -16.26 6.51
CA ARG A 309 -6.76 -15.61 7.83
C ARG A 309 -8.07 -15.89 8.56
N VAL A 310 -9.20 -15.74 7.88
CA VAL A 310 -10.53 -15.87 8.48
C VAL A 310 -10.98 -17.34 8.54
N GLY A 311 -10.22 -18.27 7.94
CA GLY A 311 -10.62 -19.68 7.84
C GLY A 311 -11.91 -19.89 7.05
N SER A 312 -12.17 -19.04 6.04
CA SER A 312 -13.43 -19.05 5.27
C SER A 312 -13.18 -19.15 3.77
N SER A 313 -14.01 -19.89 3.04
CA SER A 313 -14.00 -19.97 1.57
C SER A 313 -15.11 -19.08 0.98
N ARG A 314 -15.04 -17.77 1.25
CA ARG A 314 -16.03 -16.81 0.74
C ARG A 314 -15.57 -16.21 -0.59
N VAL A 315 -16.50 -16.04 -1.54
CA VAL A 315 -16.24 -15.23 -2.74
C VAL A 315 -16.00 -13.79 -2.30
N ARG A 316 -14.87 -13.23 -2.74
CA ARG A 316 -14.48 -11.84 -2.46
C ARG A 316 -14.39 -10.98 -3.73
N LEU A 317 -14.22 -11.62 -4.89
CA LEU A 317 -14.09 -10.94 -6.18
C LEU A 317 -15.08 -11.50 -7.22
N VAL A 318 -15.82 -10.61 -7.87
CA VAL A 318 -16.57 -10.86 -9.10
C VAL A 318 -15.77 -10.28 -10.27
N ASN A 319 -15.14 -11.15 -11.05
CA ASN A 319 -14.36 -10.77 -12.22
C ASN A 319 -15.23 -10.76 -13.48
N HIS A 320 -15.33 -9.61 -14.15
CA HIS A 320 -16.10 -9.42 -15.37
C HIS A 320 -15.21 -9.52 -16.60
N LEU A 321 -15.52 -10.44 -17.51
CA LEU A 321 -14.76 -10.67 -18.74
C LEU A 321 -15.64 -10.47 -19.98
N ALA A 322 -15.26 -9.49 -20.80
CA ALA A 322 -15.91 -9.24 -22.09
C ALA A 322 -15.50 -10.28 -23.13
N TRP A 323 -16.38 -10.62 -24.07
CA TRP A 323 -15.96 -11.30 -25.28
C TRP A 323 -14.94 -10.43 -26.05
N PRO A 324 -13.89 -10.98 -26.68
CA PRO A 324 -13.49 -12.38 -26.72
C PRO A 324 -12.53 -12.79 -25.59
N LEU A 325 -12.33 -11.97 -24.55
CA LEU A 325 -11.36 -12.22 -23.48
C LEU A 325 -11.70 -13.44 -22.61
N HIS A 326 -12.99 -13.81 -22.51
CA HIS A 326 -13.39 -15.03 -21.81
C HIS A 326 -13.30 -16.30 -22.68
N ILE A 327 -13.05 -16.19 -23.99
CA ILE A 327 -12.90 -17.38 -24.85
C ILE A 327 -11.68 -18.18 -24.36
N GLU A 328 -11.93 -19.43 -23.99
CA GLU A 328 -11.03 -20.23 -23.18
C GLU A 328 -9.70 -20.53 -23.89
N GLY A 329 -8.62 -19.95 -23.38
CA GLY A 329 -7.25 -20.45 -23.54
C GLY A 329 -6.82 -21.26 -22.31
N PRO A 330 -5.83 -22.17 -22.43
CA PRO A 330 -5.34 -22.97 -21.30
C PRO A 330 -4.98 -22.16 -20.04
N LYS A 331 -4.53 -20.92 -20.23
CA LYS A 331 -4.17 -19.99 -19.13
C LYS A 331 -5.37 -19.49 -18.33
N VAL A 332 -6.49 -19.19 -18.99
CA VAL A 332 -7.72 -18.72 -18.33
C VAL A 332 -8.30 -19.83 -17.46
N VAL A 333 -8.30 -21.06 -17.97
CA VAL A 333 -8.75 -22.25 -17.23
C VAL A 333 -7.89 -22.51 -16.00
N SER A 334 -6.56 -22.48 -16.13
CA SER A 334 -5.66 -22.68 -14.98
C SER A 334 -5.85 -21.59 -13.92
N TRP A 335 -6.06 -20.35 -14.36
CA TRP A 335 -6.34 -19.22 -13.47
C TRP A 335 -7.61 -19.44 -12.65
N ARG A 336 -8.72 -19.74 -13.32
CA ARG A 336 -10.01 -19.99 -12.64
C ARG A 336 -9.92 -21.15 -11.65
N ALA A 337 -9.24 -22.24 -12.02
CA ALA A 337 -9.04 -23.38 -11.12
C ALA A 337 -8.26 -22.99 -9.87
N SER A 338 -7.22 -22.17 -10.02
CA SER A 338 -6.41 -21.71 -8.89
C SER A 338 -7.23 -20.84 -7.93
N TYR A 339 -8.06 -19.91 -8.41
CA TYR A 339 -8.76 -18.91 -7.57
C TYR A 339 -10.25 -19.20 -7.34
N HIS A 340 -10.71 -20.43 -7.60
CA HIS A 340 -12.14 -20.79 -7.55
C HIS A 340 -12.80 -20.59 -6.18
N ASP A 341 -12.00 -20.56 -5.11
CA ASP A 341 -12.43 -20.39 -3.73
C ASP A 341 -12.67 -18.93 -3.33
N VAL A 342 -12.10 -17.98 -4.09
CA VAL A 342 -12.17 -16.53 -3.81
C VAL A 342 -12.84 -15.72 -4.92
N MET A 343 -12.95 -16.28 -6.13
CA MET A 343 -13.38 -15.57 -7.34
C MET A 343 -14.61 -16.20 -7.99
N GLN A 344 -15.57 -15.37 -8.36
CA GLN A 344 -16.61 -15.69 -9.33
C GLN A 344 -16.29 -14.98 -10.66
N THR A 345 -16.47 -15.65 -11.80
CA THR A 345 -16.35 -15.02 -13.11
C THR A 345 -17.72 -14.77 -13.73
N VAL A 346 -17.93 -13.58 -14.29
CA VAL A 346 -19.10 -13.21 -15.09
C VAL A 346 -18.63 -12.93 -16.51
N GLU A 347 -19.15 -13.71 -17.46
CA GLU A 347 -18.82 -13.59 -18.89
C GLU A 347 -19.88 -12.73 -19.59
N HIS A 348 -19.43 -11.87 -20.50
CA HIS A 348 -20.30 -10.95 -21.23
C HIS A 348 -20.20 -11.19 -22.74
N ASP A 349 -21.28 -11.69 -23.33
CA ASP A 349 -21.35 -12.03 -24.75
C ASP A 349 -21.27 -10.82 -25.68
N ILE A 350 -21.07 -11.08 -26.98
CA ILE A 350 -21.06 -10.07 -28.05
C ILE A 350 -22.39 -9.26 -28.04
N PRO A 351 -22.35 -7.91 -28.06
CA PRO A 351 -23.55 -7.09 -28.13
C PRO A 351 -24.23 -7.17 -29.51
N PRO A 352 -25.58 -7.15 -29.58
CA PRO A 352 -26.30 -6.93 -30.83
C PRO A 352 -26.00 -5.55 -31.46
N PRO A 353 -26.04 -5.43 -32.80
CA PRO A 353 -26.28 -6.49 -33.79
C PRO A 353 -25.00 -7.24 -34.22
N ILE A 354 -23.85 -6.98 -33.58
CA ILE A 354 -22.54 -7.49 -34.01
C ILE A 354 -22.48 -9.01 -33.89
N ASN A 355 -23.15 -9.56 -32.87
CA ASN A 355 -23.30 -10.98 -32.62
C ASN A 355 -23.87 -11.77 -33.81
N GLU A 356 -24.66 -11.15 -34.68
CA GLU A 356 -25.28 -11.82 -35.84
C GLU A 356 -24.27 -12.18 -36.94
N THR A 357 -23.11 -11.54 -36.93
CA THR A 357 -22.09 -11.65 -37.98
C THR A 357 -20.81 -12.37 -37.55
N LEU A 358 -20.72 -12.76 -36.27
CA LEU A 358 -19.54 -13.33 -35.67
C LEU A 358 -19.85 -14.67 -35.02
N ASP A 359 -18.89 -15.58 -35.05
CA ASP A 359 -18.92 -16.82 -34.28
C ASP A 359 -18.41 -16.55 -32.86
N ASP A 360 -19.27 -16.75 -31.86
CA ASP A 360 -18.98 -16.47 -30.45
C ASP A 360 -17.93 -17.42 -29.84
N LYS A 361 -17.59 -18.51 -30.54
CA LYS A 361 -16.55 -19.46 -30.10
C LYS A 361 -15.16 -19.13 -30.61
N VAL A 362 -15.03 -18.17 -31.52
CA VAL A 362 -13.76 -17.87 -32.20
C VAL A 362 -13.11 -16.63 -31.59
N PHE A 363 -11.89 -16.79 -31.08
CA PHE A 363 -11.09 -15.65 -30.63
C PHE A 363 -10.67 -14.77 -31.80
N ILE A 364 -11.01 -13.49 -31.73
CA ILE A 364 -10.65 -12.49 -32.72
C ILE A 364 -9.57 -11.56 -32.15
N PRO A 365 -8.35 -11.51 -32.72
CA PRO A 365 -7.30 -10.61 -32.23
C PRO A 365 -7.59 -9.16 -32.66
N PRO A 366 -7.23 -8.15 -31.83
CA PRO A 366 -7.48 -6.74 -32.10
C PRO A 366 -6.45 -6.14 -33.07
N THR A 367 -6.39 -6.66 -34.29
CA THR A 367 -5.35 -6.35 -35.31
C THR A 367 -5.85 -5.52 -36.49
N SER A 368 -7.16 -5.34 -36.63
CA SER A 368 -7.78 -4.52 -37.68
C SER A 368 -8.75 -3.51 -37.07
N ALA A 369 -9.07 -2.43 -37.79
CA ALA A 369 -10.05 -1.44 -37.34
C ALA A 369 -11.42 -2.07 -37.04
N ARG A 370 -11.86 -3.04 -37.85
CA ARG A 370 -13.10 -3.77 -37.60
C ARG A 370 -13.02 -4.61 -36.32
N ASN A 371 -11.91 -5.32 -36.09
CA ASN A 371 -11.75 -6.12 -34.87
C ASN A 371 -11.66 -5.23 -33.63
N LEU A 372 -10.96 -4.10 -33.71
CA LEU A 372 -10.89 -3.10 -32.64
C LEU A 372 -12.28 -2.51 -32.33
N TYR A 373 -13.08 -2.21 -33.36
CA TYR A 373 -14.46 -1.78 -33.18
C TYR A 373 -15.29 -2.84 -32.43
N VAL A 374 -15.19 -4.12 -32.81
CA VAL A 374 -15.89 -5.22 -32.13
C VAL A 374 -15.45 -5.33 -30.67
N TRP A 375 -14.14 -5.31 -30.41
CA TRP A 375 -13.57 -5.31 -29.06
C TRP A 375 -14.10 -4.15 -28.23
N ALA A 376 -14.09 -2.95 -28.79
CA ALA A 376 -14.56 -1.76 -28.11
C ALA A 376 -16.02 -1.91 -27.69
N ARG A 377 -16.89 -2.40 -28.57
CA ARG A 377 -18.31 -2.64 -28.27
C ARG A 377 -18.53 -3.70 -27.20
N CYS A 378 -17.74 -4.78 -27.20
CA CYS A 378 -17.84 -5.82 -26.17
C CYS A 378 -17.35 -5.31 -24.80
N LEU A 379 -16.24 -4.56 -24.77
CA LEU A 379 -15.75 -3.92 -23.55
C LEU A 379 -16.75 -2.91 -22.98
N THR A 380 -17.37 -2.09 -23.83
CA THR A 380 -18.44 -1.16 -23.46
C THR A 380 -19.62 -1.88 -22.80
N LYS A 381 -20.10 -3.00 -23.39
CA LYS A 381 -21.17 -3.81 -22.80
C LYS A 381 -20.79 -4.32 -21.41
N MET A 382 -19.61 -4.94 -21.29
CA MET A 382 -19.11 -5.48 -20.02
C MET A 382 -19.02 -4.40 -18.94
N ARG A 383 -18.43 -3.24 -19.26
CA ARG A 383 -18.30 -2.11 -18.33
C ARG A 383 -19.67 -1.63 -17.85
N ARG A 384 -20.62 -1.48 -18.78
CA ARG A 384 -21.99 -1.04 -18.47
C ARG A 384 -22.69 -2.01 -17.52
N GLU A 385 -22.58 -3.32 -17.75
CA GLU A 385 -23.17 -4.36 -16.89
C GLU A 385 -22.45 -4.51 -15.53
N SER A 386 -21.11 -4.38 -15.51
CA SER A 386 -20.32 -4.39 -14.28
C SER A 386 -20.64 -3.20 -13.37
N ILE A 387 -20.76 -1.99 -13.93
CA ILE A 387 -21.16 -0.79 -13.19
C ILE A 387 -22.62 -0.93 -12.71
N GLY A 388 -23.51 -1.46 -13.55
CA GLY A 388 -24.91 -1.71 -13.18
C GLY A 388 -25.05 -2.61 -11.95
N SER A 389 -24.21 -3.65 -11.85
CA SER A 389 -24.16 -4.61 -10.74
C SER A 389 -23.35 -4.15 -9.51
N SER A 390 -22.61 -3.04 -9.61
CA SER A 390 -21.89 -2.43 -8.48
C SER A 390 -22.80 -1.47 -7.70
N THR A 391 -22.62 -1.35 -6.39
CA THR A 391 -23.24 -0.28 -5.57
C THR A 391 -22.49 1.03 -5.71
N VAL A 392 -21.16 0.97 -5.77
CA VAL A 392 -20.23 2.13 -5.80
C VAL A 392 -19.08 1.85 -6.78
N ARG A 393 -18.45 2.91 -7.30
CA ARG A 393 -17.25 2.82 -8.15
C ARG A 393 -16.06 3.58 -7.57
N VAL A 394 -14.88 2.97 -7.63
CA VAL A 394 -13.59 3.62 -7.33
C VAL A 394 -12.78 3.67 -8.62
N CYS A 395 -12.37 4.85 -9.06
CA CYS A 395 -11.67 5.07 -10.33
C CYS A 395 -10.31 5.72 -10.10
N VAL A 396 -9.25 5.09 -10.63
CA VAL A 396 -7.87 5.53 -10.42
C VAL A 396 -6.95 5.14 -11.58
N GLY A 397 -5.99 6.01 -11.91
CA GLY A 397 -5.03 5.79 -12.99
C GLY A 397 -5.67 5.79 -14.37
N GLY A 398 -5.36 4.78 -15.17
CA GLY A 398 -5.94 4.55 -16.49
C GLY A 398 -5.11 5.10 -17.65
N ARG A 399 -4.93 4.26 -18.68
CA ARG A 399 -4.17 4.60 -19.89
C ARG A 399 -4.79 5.79 -20.62
N ARG A 400 -3.96 6.76 -21.00
CA ARG A 400 -4.34 7.86 -21.91
C ARG A 400 -4.39 7.41 -23.38
N SER A 401 -3.51 6.47 -23.75
CA SER A 401 -3.40 5.90 -25.10
C SER A 401 -3.04 4.41 -25.07
N GLY A 402 -3.10 3.73 -26.22
CA GLY A 402 -2.81 2.30 -26.35
C GLY A 402 -3.88 1.41 -25.71
N TYR A 403 -5.08 1.94 -25.49
CA TYR A 403 -6.25 1.18 -25.06
C TYR A 403 -6.93 0.47 -26.26
N LYS A 404 -7.89 -0.41 -25.99
CA LYS A 404 -8.61 -1.21 -27.03
C LYS A 404 -10.11 -0.88 -27.14
N GLY A 405 -10.58 0.13 -26.41
CA GLY A 405 -11.95 0.65 -26.46
C GLY A 405 -12.13 1.85 -27.40
N GLN A 406 -13.33 2.44 -27.43
CA GLN A 406 -13.63 3.67 -28.20
C GLN A 406 -13.08 4.94 -27.54
N MET A 407 -12.72 4.85 -26.27
CA MET A 407 -12.07 5.89 -25.46
C MET A 407 -11.27 5.20 -24.35
N PRO A 408 -10.46 5.93 -23.55
CA PRO A 408 -9.80 5.38 -22.37
C PRO A 408 -10.78 4.61 -21.48
N GLY A 409 -10.41 3.41 -21.04
CA GLY A 409 -11.33 2.52 -20.33
C GLY A 409 -11.85 3.10 -19.02
N VAL A 410 -10.97 3.68 -18.20
CA VAL A 410 -11.34 4.33 -16.93
C VAL A 410 -12.21 5.56 -17.19
N LEU A 411 -11.97 6.33 -18.27
CA LEU A 411 -12.85 7.44 -18.66
C LEU A 411 -14.26 6.94 -18.98
N GLU A 412 -14.38 5.87 -19.77
CA GLU A 412 -15.69 5.29 -20.10
C GLU A 412 -16.44 4.83 -18.84
N GLU A 413 -15.74 4.19 -17.91
CA GLU A 413 -16.33 3.76 -16.63
C GLU A 413 -16.76 4.95 -15.76
N ILE A 414 -16.00 6.04 -15.74
CA ILE A 414 -16.39 7.28 -15.07
C ILE A 414 -17.69 7.83 -15.69
N MET A 415 -17.73 7.96 -17.01
CA MET A 415 -18.90 8.51 -17.71
C MET A 415 -20.16 7.67 -17.50
N PHE A 416 -20.06 6.34 -17.54
CA PHE A 416 -21.19 5.45 -17.24
C PHE A 416 -21.60 5.49 -15.77
N SER A 417 -20.67 5.63 -14.84
CA SER A 417 -21.01 5.78 -13.42
C SER A 417 -21.82 7.06 -13.17
N ILE A 418 -21.44 8.15 -13.82
CA ILE A 418 -22.18 9.43 -13.79
C ILE A 418 -23.56 9.27 -14.46
N GLU A 419 -23.63 8.68 -15.66
CA GLU A 419 -24.88 8.40 -16.39
C GLU A 419 -25.87 7.61 -15.51
N MET A 420 -25.36 6.58 -14.81
CA MET A 420 -26.13 5.69 -13.95
C MET A 420 -26.34 6.21 -12.53
N LYS A 421 -25.82 7.41 -12.20
CA LYS A 421 -25.87 8.00 -10.86
C LYS A 421 -25.32 7.09 -9.76
N LYS A 422 -24.25 6.33 -10.06
CA LYS A 422 -23.53 5.55 -9.06
C LYS A 422 -22.61 6.48 -8.27
N PRO A 423 -22.52 6.35 -6.93
CA PRO A 423 -21.45 6.99 -6.16
C PRO A 423 -20.09 6.62 -6.76
N ILE A 424 -19.26 7.62 -7.01
CA ILE A 424 -17.96 7.47 -7.65
C ILE A 424 -16.87 8.14 -6.82
N PHE A 425 -15.85 7.38 -6.46
CA PHE A 425 -14.65 7.86 -5.78
C PHE A 425 -13.55 8.06 -6.83
N LEU A 426 -13.19 9.31 -7.12
CA LEU A 426 -12.17 9.66 -8.11
C LEU A 426 -10.82 9.95 -7.43
N LEU A 427 -9.79 9.17 -7.75
CA LEU A 427 -8.46 9.28 -7.15
C LEU A 427 -7.47 9.85 -8.19
N GLY A 428 -7.48 11.17 -8.37
CA GLY A 428 -6.64 11.85 -9.36
C GLY A 428 -5.16 11.94 -8.98
N GLY A 429 -4.81 11.90 -7.69
CA GLY A 429 -3.43 12.00 -7.20
C GLY A 429 -2.49 10.86 -7.61
N PHE A 430 -3.02 9.82 -8.26
CA PHE A 430 -2.26 8.68 -8.80
C PHE A 430 -2.04 8.76 -10.32
N GLY A 431 -2.41 9.86 -10.97
CA GLY A 431 -2.12 10.09 -12.39
C GLY A 431 -3.10 9.42 -13.35
N GLY A 432 -2.67 9.27 -14.61
CA GLY A 432 -3.47 8.71 -15.70
C GLY A 432 -4.71 9.54 -16.08
N ILE A 433 -5.63 8.92 -16.83
CA ILE A 433 -6.85 9.58 -17.31
C ILE A 433 -7.78 9.99 -16.16
N ALA A 434 -7.73 9.31 -15.01
CA ALA A 434 -8.48 9.70 -13.81
C ALA A 434 -8.01 11.07 -13.29
N SER A 435 -6.70 11.35 -13.30
CA SER A 435 -6.16 12.67 -12.98
C SER A 435 -6.65 13.73 -13.96
N ASP A 436 -6.65 13.41 -15.25
CA ASP A 436 -7.06 14.35 -16.30
C ASP A 436 -8.54 14.76 -16.13
N VAL A 437 -9.40 13.80 -15.79
CA VAL A 437 -10.81 14.03 -15.45
C VAL A 437 -10.94 14.88 -14.17
N CYS A 438 -10.15 14.57 -13.14
CA CYS A 438 -10.16 15.34 -11.89
C CYS A 438 -9.73 16.80 -12.09
N SER A 439 -8.78 17.07 -13.00
CA SER A 439 -8.38 18.43 -13.37
C SER A 439 -9.53 19.21 -14.01
N VAL A 440 -10.24 18.61 -14.97
CA VAL A 440 -11.39 19.28 -15.63
C VAL A 440 -12.50 19.60 -14.63
N ILE A 441 -12.88 18.65 -13.77
CA ILE A 441 -13.94 18.86 -12.76
C ILE A 441 -13.57 19.96 -11.75
N ARG A 442 -12.27 20.14 -11.46
CA ARG A 442 -11.77 21.21 -10.58
C ARG A 442 -11.61 22.56 -11.29
N GLY A 443 -11.99 22.66 -12.56
CA GLY A 443 -11.92 23.89 -13.35
C GLY A 443 -10.51 24.24 -13.83
N GLU A 444 -9.59 23.25 -13.88
CA GLU A 444 -8.27 23.43 -14.48
C GLU A 444 -8.33 23.33 -16.01
N SER A 445 -7.21 23.56 -16.70
CA SER A 445 -7.13 23.45 -18.15
C SER A 445 -7.45 22.04 -18.63
N ILE A 446 -8.22 21.92 -19.71
CA ILE A 446 -8.54 20.64 -20.36
C ILE A 446 -7.24 19.98 -20.85
N PRO A 447 -6.86 18.80 -20.32
CA PRO A 447 -5.68 18.08 -20.80
C PRO A 447 -5.86 17.61 -22.23
N ASP A 448 -4.79 17.62 -23.03
CA ASP A 448 -4.83 17.21 -24.44
C ASP A 448 -5.35 15.77 -24.61
N SER A 449 -5.09 14.89 -23.66
CA SER A 449 -5.59 13.51 -23.61
C SER A 449 -7.11 13.40 -23.65
N LEU A 450 -7.85 14.47 -23.33
CA LEU A 450 -9.31 14.53 -23.43
C LEU A 450 -9.79 15.19 -24.74
N THR A 451 -8.93 15.28 -25.76
CA THR A 451 -9.26 15.83 -27.07
C THR A 451 -9.22 14.76 -28.16
N GLU A 452 -10.12 14.87 -29.13
CA GLU A 452 -10.17 13.94 -30.26
C GLU A 452 -8.89 13.97 -31.10
N ASN A 453 -8.35 15.16 -31.36
CA ASN A 453 -7.10 15.33 -32.13
C ASN A 453 -5.92 14.58 -31.50
N TRP A 454 -5.77 14.68 -30.18
CA TRP A 454 -4.72 13.97 -29.47
C TRP A 454 -4.94 12.46 -29.54
N GLN A 455 -6.19 11.99 -29.36
CA GLN A 455 -6.52 10.57 -29.42
C GLN A 455 -6.25 9.96 -30.81
N ILE A 456 -6.55 10.70 -31.88
CA ILE A 456 -6.18 10.33 -33.26
C ILE A 456 -4.66 10.22 -33.41
N ALA A 457 -3.90 11.18 -32.86
CA ALA A 457 -2.44 11.22 -33.00
C ALA A 457 -1.69 10.15 -32.16
N HIS A 458 -2.30 9.65 -31.09
CA HIS A 458 -1.62 8.77 -30.12
C HIS A 458 -2.17 7.35 -30.05
N ASN A 459 -3.18 7.00 -30.86
CA ASN A 459 -3.72 5.65 -30.92
C ASN A 459 -3.83 5.17 -32.38
N ASP A 460 -3.04 4.15 -32.71
CA ASP A 460 -3.01 3.56 -34.05
C ASP A 460 -4.39 3.01 -34.46
N GLY A 461 -4.86 3.41 -35.64
CA GLY A 461 -6.14 2.98 -36.21
C GLY A 461 -7.38 3.60 -35.57
N TYR A 462 -7.23 4.56 -34.65
CA TYR A 462 -8.35 5.17 -33.95
C TYR A 462 -9.33 5.90 -34.88
N ILE A 463 -8.82 6.61 -35.89
CA ILE A 463 -9.65 7.30 -36.89
C ILE A 463 -10.57 6.34 -37.65
N ASP A 464 -10.09 5.16 -38.01
CA ASP A 464 -10.87 4.15 -38.73
C ASP A 464 -11.92 3.52 -37.81
N VAL A 465 -11.58 3.28 -36.54
CA VAL A 465 -12.53 2.79 -35.54
C VAL A 465 -13.65 3.82 -35.31
N GLN A 466 -13.33 5.11 -35.23
CA GLN A 466 -14.32 6.19 -35.12
C GLN A 466 -15.20 6.29 -36.37
N ALA A 467 -14.62 6.16 -37.57
CA ALA A 467 -15.40 6.15 -38.82
C ALA A 467 -16.41 5.00 -38.87
N ILE A 468 -16.02 3.79 -38.44
CA ILE A 468 -16.93 2.63 -38.32
C ILE A 468 -17.99 2.91 -37.26
N SER A 469 -17.59 3.42 -36.09
CA SER A 469 -18.49 3.70 -34.97
C SER A 469 -19.56 4.73 -35.33
N LYS A 470 -19.20 5.73 -36.15
CA LYS A 470 -20.11 6.78 -36.62
C LYS A 470 -21.20 6.24 -37.54
N ASN A 471 -20.90 5.25 -38.38
CA ASN A 471 -21.91 4.59 -39.22
C ASN A 471 -22.96 3.85 -38.38
N ASP A 472 -22.56 3.36 -37.21
CA ASP A 472 -23.42 2.64 -36.27
C ASP A 472 -24.00 3.57 -35.17
N GLY A 473 -23.71 4.88 -35.22
CA GLY A 473 -24.23 5.89 -34.28
C GLY A 473 -23.68 5.78 -32.86
N VAL A 474 -22.49 5.22 -32.69
CA VAL A 474 -21.83 4.94 -31.40
C VAL A 474 -20.42 5.53 -31.34
N ASP A 475 -20.14 6.58 -32.11
CA ASP A 475 -18.85 7.28 -32.08
C ASP A 475 -18.63 8.05 -30.77
N THR A 476 -17.35 8.29 -30.45
CA THR A 476 -16.96 9.02 -29.24
C THR A 476 -16.91 10.50 -29.53
N ASN A 477 -17.74 11.28 -28.84
CA ASN A 477 -17.67 12.73 -28.91
C ASN A 477 -16.92 13.32 -27.69
N PHE A 478 -15.62 13.55 -27.84
CA PHE A 478 -14.80 14.13 -26.76
C PHE A 478 -15.25 15.53 -26.34
N SER A 479 -15.75 16.36 -27.28
CA SER A 479 -16.27 17.69 -26.92
C SER A 479 -17.51 17.61 -26.02
N ALA A 480 -18.38 16.62 -26.26
CA ALA A 480 -19.54 16.37 -25.41
C ALA A 480 -19.13 15.81 -24.03
N ILE A 481 -18.14 14.91 -23.99
CA ILE A 481 -17.57 14.38 -22.74
C ILE A 481 -16.99 15.51 -21.89
N VAL A 482 -16.09 16.32 -22.45
CA VAL A 482 -15.49 17.45 -21.73
C VAL A 482 -16.55 18.43 -21.27
N GLY A 483 -17.50 18.80 -22.13
CA GLY A 483 -18.59 19.68 -21.75
C GLY A 483 -19.51 19.10 -20.66
N GLN A 484 -19.60 17.78 -20.52
CA GLN A 484 -20.27 17.14 -19.39
C GLN A 484 -19.43 17.22 -18.11
N LEU A 485 -18.12 16.97 -18.19
CA LEU A 485 -17.21 17.06 -17.05
C LEU A 485 -17.11 18.48 -16.50
N GLU A 486 -17.03 19.50 -17.35
CA GLU A 486 -16.99 20.92 -16.96
C GLU A 486 -18.28 21.39 -16.25
N ARG A 487 -19.40 20.70 -16.48
CA ARG A 487 -20.68 21.00 -15.81
C ARG A 487 -20.79 20.37 -14.43
N LEU A 488 -19.94 19.40 -14.09
CA LEU A 488 -19.96 18.77 -12.78
C LEU A 488 -19.29 19.68 -11.76
N SER A 489 -19.92 19.80 -10.60
CA SER A 489 -19.29 20.37 -9.41
C SER A 489 -18.78 19.26 -8.50
N VAL A 490 -17.75 19.56 -7.70
CA VAL A 490 -17.24 18.63 -6.69
C VAL A 490 -18.34 18.25 -5.69
N SER A 491 -19.20 19.20 -5.32
CA SER A 491 -20.33 18.98 -4.41
C SER A 491 -21.32 17.92 -4.90
N GLU A 492 -21.57 17.84 -6.22
CA GLU A 492 -22.47 16.85 -6.83
C GLU A 492 -21.90 15.43 -6.78
N LEU A 493 -20.58 15.28 -6.72
CA LEU A 493 -19.90 13.99 -6.59
C LEU A 493 -19.70 13.60 -5.12
N ALA A 494 -19.42 14.57 -4.24
CA ALA A 494 -19.12 14.35 -2.84
C ALA A 494 -20.31 13.75 -2.07
N GLY A 495 -21.50 14.36 -2.21
CA GLY A 495 -22.71 13.97 -1.48
C GLY A 495 -23.09 12.49 -1.65
N PRO A 496 -23.24 11.98 -2.89
CA PRO A 496 -23.51 10.56 -3.13
C PRO A 496 -22.45 9.61 -2.57
N CYS A 497 -21.21 10.08 -2.41
CA CYS A 497 -20.10 9.31 -1.84
C CYS A 497 -20.04 9.37 -0.30
N GLY A 498 -21.00 10.05 0.36
CA GLY A 498 -20.99 10.23 1.81
C GLY A 498 -19.87 11.16 2.30
N LEU A 499 -19.26 11.94 1.40
CA LEU A 499 -18.17 12.86 1.72
C LEU A 499 -18.64 14.31 1.63
N ASP A 500 -18.00 15.19 2.37
CA ASP A 500 -18.10 16.62 2.12
C ASP A 500 -17.17 17.05 0.95
N GLU A 501 -17.33 18.29 0.50
CA GLU A 501 -16.57 18.82 -0.63
C GLU A 501 -15.06 18.87 -0.35
N SER A 502 -14.65 19.17 0.88
CA SER A 502 -13.24 19.21 1.29
C SER A 502 -12.63 17.81 1.31
N GLU A 503 -13.33 16.84 1.90
CA GLU A 503 -12.95 15.42 1.91
C GLU A 503 -12.83 14.88 0.48
N TYR A 504 -13.78 15.18 -0.39
CA TYR A 504 -13.74 14.72 -1.79
C TYR A 504 -12.64 15.40 -2.60
N LEU A 505 -12.38 16.71 -2.39
CA LEU A 505 -11.23 17.39 -2.98
C LEU A 505 -9.90 16.74 -2.56
N ARG A 506 -9.76 16.39 -1.28
CA ARG A 506 -8.58 15.66 -0.78
C ARG A 506 -8.44 14.31 -1.49
N LEU A 507 -9.53 13.55 -1.65
CA LEU A 507 -9.53 12.28 -2.38
C LEU A 507 -9.07 12.44 -3.84
N MET A 508 -9.52 13.49 -4.53
CA MET A 508 -9.14 13.77 -5.92
C MET A 508 -7.66 14.12 -6.08
N MET A 509 -7.02 14.66 -5.05
CA MET A 509 -5.68 15.25 -5.14
C MET A 509 -4.60 14.43 -4.44
N SER A 510 -4.97 13.63 -3.45
CA SER A 510 -3.99 12.98 -2.59
C SER A 510 -3.23 11.88 -3.32
N PRO A 511 -1.88 11.90 -3.30
CA PRO A 511 -1.06 10.76 -3.72
C PRO A 511 -0.87 9.76 -2.56
N PHE A 512 -1.53 9.97 -1.42
CA PHE A 512 -1.29 9.23 -0.19
C PHE A 512 -2.33 8.12 0.00
N ILE A 513 -1.87 6.87 -0.07
CA ILE A 513 -2.73 5.69 -0.08
C ILE A 513 -3.62 5.63 1.17
N ASP A 514 -3.03 5.80 2.36
CA ASP A 514 -3.78 5.73 3.63
C ASP A 514 -4.93 6.75 3.68
N GLU A 515 -4.71 7.96 3.18
CA GLU A 515 -5.76 8.99 3.14
C GLU A 515 -6.88 8.59 2.17
N CYS A 516 -6.54 8.13 0.97
CA CYS A 516 -7.54 7.70 -0.01
C CYS A 516 -8.35 6.50 0.50
N VAL A 517 -7.70 5.49 1.07
CA VAL A 517 -8.36 4.32 1.66
C VAL A 517 -9.29 4.74 2.80
N ARG A 518 -8.81 5.59 3.72
CA ARG A 518 -9.61 6.12 4.82
C ARG A 518 -10.85 6.87 4.31
N LEU A 519 -10.69 7.79 3.36
CA LEU A 519 -11.79 8.58 2.82
C LEU A 519 -12.82 7.70 2.11
N ILE A 520 -12.39 6.68 1.37
CA ILE A 520 -13.31 5.71 0.75
C ILE A 520 -14.10 4.96 1.83
N ILE A 521 -13.44 4.41 2.85
CA ILE A 521 -14.11 3.69 3.94
C ILE A 521 -15.09 4.61 4.68
N LEU A 522 -14.67 5.84 5.00
CA LEU A 522 -15.50 6.84 5.66
C LEU A 522 -16.76 7.14 4.86
N GLY A 523 -16.62 7.39 3.56
CA GLY A 523 -17.73 7.65 2.67
C GLY A 523 -18.69 6.46 2.56
N LEU A 524 -18.15 5.25 2.36
CA LEU A 524 -18.94 4.02 2.30
C LEU A 524 -19.73 3.74 3.59
N ARG A 525 -19.12 3.94 4.76
CA ARG A 525 -19.80 3.78 6.05
C ARG A 525 -20.96 4.76 6.18
N ARG A 526 -20.75 6.04 5.84
CA ARG A 526 -21.81 7.06 5.88
C ARG A 526 -22.95 6.77 4.88
N ILE A 527 -22.65 6.20 3.71
CA ILE A 527 -23.68 5.73 2.76
C ILE A 527 -24.53 4.63 3.40
N GLN A 528 -23.88 3.67 4.06
CA GLN A 528 -24.56 2.53 4.68
C GLN A 528 -25.42 2.94 5.89
N ASP A 529 -24.92 3.85 6.73
CA ASP A 529 -25.67 4.38 7.88
C ASP A 529 -26.90 5.20 7.47
N ALA A 530 -26.92 5.73 6.24
CA ALA A 530 -28.03 6.50 5.68
C ALA A 530 -29.07 5.66 4.91
N SER A 531 -28.77 4.37 4.64
CA SER A 531 -29.62 3.44 3.90
C SER A 531 -30.50 2.62 4.83
#